data_AF-A0A1S1YUU9-F1
#
_entry.id   AF-A0A1S1YUU9-F1
#
_cell.length_a   1.000
_cell.length_b   1.000
_cell.length_c   1.000
_cell.angle_alpha   90.00
_cell.angle_beta   90.00
_cell.angle_gamma   90.00
#
_symmetry.space_group_name_H-M   'P 1'
#
loop_
_entity.id
_entity.type
_entity.pdbx_description
1 polymer ?
#
loop_
_entity_poly.entity_id
_entity_poly.type
_entity_poly.pdbx_seq_one_letter_code
_entity_poly.pdbx_strand_id
1 'polypeptide(L)'
;MERDGVVAVEAEHFNKQTKSEVREWFVSDKLGENDLVQKSLTEASNKDFIQIMPDTRVTHDDEVVRGENFTNKPGQLGILHYKVRFNETGRFYVWVRAFSTGSEDNGLHVGLDEDWPESGKKMQWCEGRNEWTWASKQRTKEEHCGIPYKIYVDVKTKGLHEVKFSMREDGFRFDKFLMTKDSLYIPQGKDIKERVARSK
;
A
#
# COMPACT_ATOMS: atom_id res chain seq x y z
N MET A 1 13.74 -1.47 -11.09
CA MET A 1 14.11 -0.11 -11.41
C MET A 1 12.96 0.41 -12.21
N GLU A 2 12.65 1.68 -12.02
CA GLU A 2 11.76 2.38 -12.93
C GLU A 2 12.22 2.16 -14.38
N ARG A 3 11.28 1.82 -15.25
CA ARG A 3 11.51 1.67 -16.68
C ARG A 3 10.32 2.23 -17.43
N ASP A 4 10.60 3.14 -18.36
CA ASP A 4 9.62 3.81 -19.23
C ASP A 4 8.53 4.54 -18.42
N GLY A 5 8.95 5.20 -17.32
CA GLY A 5 8.07 5.92 -16.42
C GLY A 5 7.24 5.03 -15.50
N VAL A 6 7.53 3.73 -15.41
CA VAL A 6 6.75 2.75 -14.62
C VAL A 6 7.62 1.95 -13.65
N VAL A 7 7.14 1.84 -12.41
CA VAL A 7 7.63 0.95 -11.34
C VAL A 7 6.50 0.00 -10.98
N ALA A 8 6.80 -1.29 -10.77
CA ALA A 8 5.86 -2.25 -10.20
C ALA A 8 6.62 -3.13 -9.20
N VAL A 9 6.05 -3.38 -8.02
CA VAL A 9 6.74 -4.11 -6.92
C VAL A 9 5.71 -4.96 -6.18
N GLU A 10 6.06 -6.23 -5.96
CA GLU A 10 5.31 -7.10 -5.04
C GLU A 10 5.49 -6.61 -3.60
N ALA A 11 4.42 -6.60 -2.81
CA ALA A 11 4.42 -5.97 -1.50
C ALA A 11 5.32 -6.70 -0.50
N GLU A 12 5.43 -8.03 -0.60
CA GLU A 12 6.30 -8.88 0.22
C GLU A 12 7.80 -8.64 -0.01
N HIS A 13 8.19 -7.90 -1.06
CA HIS A 13 9.57 -7.57 -1.37
C HIS A 13 10.07 -6.28 -0.68
N PHE A 14 9.49 -5.92 0.47
CA PHE A 14 9.97 -4.78 1.27
C PHE A 14 11.40 -5.03 1.79
N ASN A 15 12.22 -3.98 1.84
CA ASN A 15 13.61 -4.08 2.32
C ASN A 15 13.71 -4.16 3.84
N LYS A 16 12.82 -3.44 4.53
CA LYS A 16 12.70 -3.40 5.99
C LYS A 16 11.31 -2.87 6.36
N GLN A 17 10.92 -3.12 7.60
CA GLN A 17 9.83 -2.39 8.24
C GLN A 17 10.31 -1.69 9.51
N THR A 18 9.60 -0.64 9.94
CA THR A 18 9.90 0.13 11.15
C THR A 18 8.59 0.58 11.81
N LYS A 19 8.64 1.04 13.07
CA LYS A 19 7.43 1.40 13.85
C LYS A 19 6.47 0.22 13.98
N SER A 20 7.06 -0.96 14.17
CA SER A 20 6.38 -2.25 14.16
C SER A 20 6.11 -2.82 15.56
N GLU A 21 6.33 -2.02 16.61
CA GLU A 21 6.20 -2.47 18.00
C GLU A 21 4.74 -2.69 18.41
N VAL A 22 3.81 -2.00 17.74
CA VAL A 22 2.37 -2.03 18.02
C VAL A 22 1.60 -2.80 16.95
N ARG A 23 1.99 -2.63 15.68
CA ARG A 23 1.44 -3.32 14.51
C ARG A 23 2.57 -3.65 13.54
N GLU A 24 2.64 -4.90 13.11
CA GLU A 24 3.71 -5.42 12.26
C GLU A 24 3.14 -6.01 10.97
N TRP A 25 3.84 -5.84 9.86
CA TRP A 25 3.51 -6.47 8.59
C TRP A 25 4.06 -7.89 8.53
N PHE A 26 3.18 -8.85 8.28
CA PHE A 26 3.50 -10.26 8.10
C PHE A 26 3.32 -10.65 6.65
N VAL A 27 4.27 -11.40 6.12
CA VAL A 27 4.14 -12.12 4.85
C VAL A 27 3.11 -13.24 5.04
N SER A 28 2.33 -13.54 4.00
CA SER A 28 1.13 -14.37 4.12
C SER A 28 1.41 -15.79 4.63
N ASP A 29 2.60 -16.33 4.37
CA ASP A 29 3.07 -17.63 4.88
C ASP A 29 3.33 -17.66 6.39
N LYS A 30 3.41 -16.49 7.03
CA LYS A 30 3.58 -16.32 8.48
C LYS A 30 2.27 -16.01 9.21
N LEU A 31 1.16 -15.87 8.50
CA LEU A 31 -0.14 -15.63 9.11
C LEU A 31 -0.71 -16.93 9.70
N GLY A 32 -1.44 -16.83 10.81
CA GLY A 32 -2.18 -17.95 11.35
C GLY A 32 -3.35 -18.33 10.45
N GLU A 33 -3.78 -19.59 10.48
CA GLU A 33 -4.90 -20.09 9.65
C GLU A 33 -6.20 -19.28 9.84
N ASN A 34 -6.45 -18.78 11.04
CA ASN A 34 -7.63 -17.97 11.35
C ASN A 34 -7.57 -16.54 10.79
N ASP A 35 -6.36 -16.01 10.57
CA ASP A 35 -6.16 -14.66 10.03
C ASP A 35 -6.09 -14.66 8.49
N LEU A 36 -5.79 -15.83 7.92
CA LEU A 36 -5.61 -16.04 6.49
C LEU A 36 -6.95 -16.22 5.78
N VAL A 37 -7.33 -15.22 5.00
CA VAL A 37 -8.44 -15.36 4.04
C VAL A 37 -7.94 -16.17 2.85
N GLN A 38 -8.33 -17.44 2.73
CA GLN A 38 -7.79 -18.35 1.69
C GLN A 38 -7.87 -17.78 0.26
N LYS A 39 -8.94 -17.03 -0.06
CA LYS A 39 -9.11 -16.35 -1.35
C LYS A 39 -8.03 -15.30 -1.59
N SER A 40 -7.63 -14.53 -0.57
CA SER A 40 -6.59 -13.51 -0.73
C SER A 40 -5.26 -14.16 -1.11
N LEU A 41 -4.93 -15.33 -0.56
CA LEU A 41 -3.72 -16.07 -0.92
C LEU A 41 -3.73 -16.58 -2.37
N THR A 42 -4.82 -17.22 -2.79
CA THR A 42 -4.88 -17.88 -4.12
C THR A 42 -4.92 -16.89 -5.28
N GLU A 43 -5.51 -15.71 -5.07
CA GLU A 43 -5.72 -14.69 -6.10
C GLU A 43 -4.66 -13.58 -6.10
N ALA A 44 -3.76 -13.58 -5.11
CA ALA A 44 -2.60 -12.71 -5.10
C ALA A 44 -1.72 -12.95 -6.34
N SER A 45 -0.98 -11.92 -6.74
CA SER A 45 -0.12 -11.93 -7.93
C SER A 45 0.91 -13.06 -7.84
N ASN A 46 1.73 -13.04 -6.80
CA ASN A 46 2.80 -13.98 -6.57
C ASN A 46 2.38 -15.17 -5.68
N LYS A 47 1.06 -15.35 -5.48
CA LYS A 47 0.49 -16.20 -4.41
C LYS A 47 1.04 -15.85 -3.03
N ASP A 48 1.36 -14.58 -2.84
CA ASP A 48 1.87 -14.03 -1.59
C ASP A 48 1.42 -12.57 -1.49
N PHE A 49 1.32 -12.07 -0.27
CA PHE A 49 0.93 -10.71 0.07
C PHE A 49 1.41 -10.43 1.49
N ILE A 50 1.28 -9.18 1.93
CA ILE A 50 1.52 -8.83 3.34
C ILE A 50 0.24 -8.32 4.00
N GLN A 51 0.09 -8.59 5.29
CA GLN A 51 -1.00 -8.10 6.11
C GLN A 51 -0.45 -7.50 7.40
N ILE A 52 -1.01 -6.37 7.82
CA ILE A 52 -0.63 -5.75 9.09
C ILE A 52 -1.46 -6.31 10.25
N MET A 53 -0.76 -6.77 11.29
CA MET A 53 -1.32 -7.51 12.43
C MET A 53 -0.80 -6.96 13.78
N PRO A 54 -1.46 -7.27 14.92
CA PRO A 54 -2.78 -7.92 15.00
C PRO A 54 -3.89 -7.08 14.38
N ASP A 55 -4.86 -7.75 13.76
CA ASP A 55 -6.11 -7.12 13.31
C ASP A 55 -7.09 -7.08 14.48
N THR A 56 -7.24 -5.90 15.07
CA THR A 56 -8.08 -5.69 16.25
C THR A 56 -9.36 -4.93 15.93
N ARG A 57 -9.55 -4.54 14.67
CA ARG A 57 -10.69 -3.77 14.22
C ARG A 57 -11.24 -4.32 12.91
N VAL A 58 -11.77 -5.53 12.99
CA VAL A 58 -12.26 -6.30 11.85
C VAL A 58 -13.54 -5.70 11.28
N THR A 59 -14.40 -5.17 12.16
CA THR A 59 -15.73 -4.67 11.83
C THR A 59 -15.97 -3.28 12.40
N HIS A 60 -17.08 -2.66 11.97
CA HIS A 60 -17.46 -1.33 12.47
C HIS A 60 -17.80 -1.31 13.96
N ASP A 61 -18.21 -2.45 14.51
CA ASP A 61 -18.59 -2.60 15.93
C ASP A 61 -17.35 -2.67 16.85
N ASP A 62 -16.16 -2.92 16.29
CA ASP A 62 -14.91 -2.96 17.02
C ASP A 62 -14.39 -1.55 17.35
N GLU A 63 -13.82 -1.40 18.55
CA GLU A 63 -13.37 -0.10 19.07
C GLU A 63 -12.25 0.52 18.21
N VAL A 64 -12.38 1.81 17.89
CA VAL A 64 -11.31 2.57 17.24
C VAL A 64 -10.31 3.08 18.29
N VAL A 65 -9.11 2.49 18.31
CA VAL A 65 -8.00 2.91 19.18
C VAL A 65 -6.96 3.68 18.35
N ARG A 66 -7.00 5.01 18.48
CA ARG A 66 -6.12 5.90 17.70
C ARG A 66 -4.66 5.78 18.14
N GLY A 67 -3.77 5.62 17.17
CA GLY A 67 -2.36 5.37 17.44
C GLY A 67 -2.06 3.90 17.70
N GLU A 68 -3.05 3.02 17.50
CA GLU A 68 -2.89 1.57 17.64
C GLU A 68 -3.45 0.81 16.44
N ASN A 69 -4.77 0.68 16.34
CA ASN A 69 -5.44 0.02 15.20
C ASN A 69 -5.81 1.00 14.07
N PHE A 70 -5.71 2.30 14.36
CA PHE A 70 -6.03 3.34 13.40
C PHE A 70 -5.15 4.58 13.57
N THR A 71 -4.66 5.15 12.47
CA THR A 71 -4.09 6.50 12.46
C THR A 71 -4.39 7.24 11.16
N ASN A 72 -4.79 8.51 11.25
CA ASN A 72 -4.91 9.40 10.09
C ASN A 72 -3.60 10.15 9.77
N LYS A 73 -2.54 9.92 10.56
CA LYS A 73 -1.24 10.58 10.42
C LYS A 73 -0.26 9.60 9.76
N PRO A 74 0.26 9.92 8.56
CA PRO A 74 1.21 9.04 7.88
C PRO A 74 2.51 8.91 8.68
N GLY A 75 3.21 7.79 8.50
CA GLY A 75 4.53 7.57 9.07
C GLY A 75 4.58 7.35 10.58
N GLN A 76 3.45 7.03 11.22
CA GLN A 76 3.42 6.81 12.67
C GLN A 76 3.54 5.33 13.07
N LEU A 77 2.96 4.41 12.28
CA LEU A 77 2.82 2.99 12.61
C LEU A 77 2.99 2.12 11.38
N GLY A 78 3.58 0.93 11.57
CA GLY A 78 3.69 -0.11 10.56
C GLY A 78 4.20 0.43 9.23
N ILE A 79 5.46 0.88 9.20
CA ILE A 79 6.05 1.50 8.00
C ILE A 79 6.85 0.46 7.24
N LEU A 80 6.48 0.24 5.98
CA LEU A 80 7.22 -0.54 4.99
C LEU A 80 8.16 0.36 4.19
N HIS A 81 9.32 -0.17 3.83
CA HIS A 81 10.33 0.55 3.07
C HIS A 81 10.74 -0.24 1.83
N TYR A 82 10.69 0.40 0.66
CA TYR A 82 11.04 -0.18 -0.63
C TYR A 82 12.09 0.66 -1.34
N LYS A 83 13.21 0.05 -1.69
CA LYS A 83 14.28 0.69 -2.46
C LYS A 83 13.94 0.66 -3.95
N VAL A 84 13.68 1.83 -4.51
CA VAL A 84 13.35 1.99 -5.93
C VAL A 84 14.37 2.91 -6.59
N ARG A 85 14.97 2.44 -7.69
CA ARG A 85 15.83 3.27 -8.53
C ARG A 85 14.99 3.94 -9.63
N PHE A 86 14.88 5.26 -9.59
CA PHE A 86 14.23 6.10 -10.59
C PHE A 86 15.22 6.60 -11.63
N ASN A 87 14.91 6.42 -12.91
CA ASN A 87 15.71 6.93 -14.04
C ASN A 87 15.14 8.24 -14.59
N GLU A 88 13.90 8.56 -14.24
CA GLU A 88 13.22 9.81 -14.54
C GLU A 88 12.77 10.56 -13.28
N THR A 89 12.84 11.89 -13.34
CA THR A 89 12.22 12.78 -12.36
C THR A 89 10.78 13.10 -12.77
N GLY A 90 10.04 13.70 -11.84
CA GLY A 90 8.67 14.19 -12.04
C GLY A 90 7.65 13.46 -11.17
N ARG A 91 6.38 13.68 -11.48
CA ARG A 91 5.27 13.09 -10.75
C ARG A 91 5.06 11.64 -11.12
N PHE A 92 4.93 10.80 -10.11
CA PHE A 92 4.49 9.41 -10.24
C PHE A 92 3.19 9.20 -9.46
N TYR A 93 2.14 8.81 -10.16
CA TYR A 93 0.86 8.39 -9.59
C TYR A 93 1.01 7.00 -9.01
N VAL A 94 0.52 6.80 -7.78
CA VAL A 94 0.69 5.54 -7.06
C VAL A 94 -0.62 4.78 -7.06
N TRP A 95 -0.52 3.53 -7.47
CA TRP A 95 -1.56 2.53 -7.45
C TRP A 95 -1.15 1.43 -6.49
N VAL A 96 -2.12 0.92 -5.73
CA VAL A 96 -1.92 -0.22 -4.83
C VAL A 96 -3.04 -1.22 -5.09
N ARG A 97 -2.69 -2.51 -5.10
CA ARG A 97 -3.61 -3.64 -5.15
C ARG A 97 -3.80 -4.14 -3.73
N ALA A 98 -5.03 -4.02 -3.24
CA ALA A 98 -5.40 -4.34 -1.86
C ALA A 98 -6.58 -5.29 -1.81
N PHE A 99 -6.72 -6.01 -0.70
CA PHE A 99 -7.85 -6.89 -0.41
C PHE A 99 -8.46 -6.48 0.93
N SER A 100 -9.55 -5.71 0.87
CA SER A 100 -10.32 -5.35 2.06
C SER A 100 -11.45 -6.36 2.28
N THR A 101 -11.61 -6.86 3.51
CA THR A 101 -12.79 -7.63 3.91
C THR A 101 -13.92 -6.72 4.40
N GLY A 102 -13.59 -5.51 4.87
CA GLY A 102 -14.55 -4.59 5.49
C GLY A 102 -14.34 -3.12 5.14
N SER A 103 -14.97 -2.24 5.92
CA SER A 103 -14.72 -0.79 5.87
C SER A 103 -13.52 -0.36 6.69
N GLU A 104 -12.95 -1.26 7.48
CA GLU A 104 -12.00 -0.94 8.54
C GLU A 104 -10.57 -1.38 8.25
N ASP A 105 -10.34 -2.13 7.16
CA ASP A 105 -9.04 -2.66 6.73
C ASP A 105 -8.64 -2.16 5.32
N ASN A 106 -9.06 -0.93 4.98
CA ASN A 106 -9.15 -0.48 3.59
C ASN A 106 -8.45 0.86 3.31
N GLY A 107 -7.44 1.20 4.11
CA GLY A 107 -6.67 2.42 3.94
C GLY A 107 -5.17 2.30 4.22
N LEU A 108 -4.40 3.11 3.50
CA LEU A 108 -2.95 3.24 3.63
C LEU A 108 -2.49 4.69 3.44
N HIS A 109 -1.23 4.95 3.81
CA HIS A 109 -0.51 6.15 3.44
C HIS A 109 0.73 5.81 2.60
N VAL A 110 1.16 6.74 1.75
CA VAL A 110 2.33 6.65 0.87
C VAL A 110 3.30 7.80 1.17
N GLY A 111 4.59 7.50 1.19
CA GLY A 111 5.69 8.45 1.41
C GLY A 111 6.84 8.21 0.44
N LEU A 112 7.76 9.16 0.37
CA LEU A 112 8.96 9.10 -0.45
C LEU A 112 10.14 9.72 0.31
N ASP A 113 11.22 8.95 0.43
CA ASP A 113 12.43 9.28 1.19
C ASP A 113 12.11 9.66 2.63
N GLU A 114 12.33 10.89 3.07
CA GLU A 114 11.97 11.36 4.42
C GLU A 114 10.57 12.01 4.48
N ASP A 115 9.94 12.24 3.32
CA ASP A 115 8.71 13.01 3.20
C ASP A 115 7.45 12.13 3.18
N TRP A 116 6.38 12.66 3.77
CA TRP A 116 5.01 12.13 3.67
C TRP A 116 4.11 13.22 3.05
N PRO A 117 4.06 13.32 1.71
CA PRO A 117 3.38 14.42 1.04
C PRO A 117 1.87 14.39 1.31
N GLU A 118 1.20 15.54 1.21
CA GLU A 118 -0.26 15.61 1.35
C GLU A 118 -0.97 14.67 0.38
N SER A 119 -0.49 14.57 -0.87
CA SER A 119 -0.98 13.66 -1.89
C SER A 119 -0.79 12.17 -1.53
N GLY A 120 0.11 11.83 -0.61
CA GLY A 120 0.33 10.45 -0.17
C GLY A 120 -0.62 9.99 0.94
N LYS A 121 -1.47 10.87 1.47
CA LYS A 121 -2.28 10.55 2.65
C LYS A 121 -3.61 9.88 2.29
N LYS A 122 -4.09 8.98 3.14
CA LYS A 122 -5.47 8.47 3.17
C LYS A 122 -5.90 7.88 1.82
N MET A 123 -5.04 7.03 1.27
CA MET A 123 -5.41 6.18 0.15
C MET A 123 -6.53 5.24 0.61
N GLN A 124 -7.58 5.07 -0.19
CA GLN A 124 -8.84 4.46 0.25
C GLN A 124 -9.43 3.49 -0.78
N TRP A 125 -9.96 2.37 -0.29
CA TRP A 125 -10.72 1.38 -1.06
C TRP A 125 -12.15 1.25 -0.51
N CYS A 126 -13.15 1.81 -1.21
CA CYS A 126 -14.57 1.59 -0.90
C CYS A 126 -15.21 0.46 -1.71
N GLU A 127 -14.62 0.15 -2.87
CA GLU A 127 -15.10 -0.81 -3.86
C GLU A 127 -14.17 -2.02 -3.91
N GLY A 128 -14.65 -3.15 -4.44
CA GLY A 128 -13.82 -4.34 -4.62
C GLY A 128 -13.54 -5.10 -3.32
N ARG A 129 -14.50 -5.11 -2.38
CA ARG A 129 -14.40 -5.90 -1.15
C ARG A 129 -14.33 -7.39 -1.48
N ASN A 130 -13.55 -8.12 -0.68
CA ASN A 130 -13.28 -9.55 -0.86
C ASN A 130 -12.66 -9.91 -2.22
N GLU A 131 -12.02 -8.94 -2.88
CA GLU A 131 -11.33 -9.09 -4.16
C GLU A 131 -10.07 -8.22 -4.19
N TRP A 132 -9.03 -8.68 -4.87
CA TRP A 132 -7.83 -7.87 -5.05
C TRP A 132 -8.06 -6.75 -6.04
N THR A 133 -8.07 -5.52 -5.55
CA THR A 133 -8.51 -4.35 -6.31
C THR A 133 -7.42 -3.29 -6.38
N TRP A 134 -7.09 -2.86 -7.60
CA TRP A 134 -6.25 -1.69 -7.83
C TRP A 134 -7.02 -0.40 -7.54
N ALA A 135 -6.47 0.48 -6.72
CA ALA A 135 -7.00 1.84 -6.58
C ALA A 135 -5.90 2.89 -6.48
N SER A 136 -6.30 4.14 -6.75
CA SER A 136 -5.52 5.36 -6.58
C SER A 136 -6.48 6.51 -6.23
N LYS A 137 -7.08 6.45 -5.04
CA LYS A 137 -8.10 7.41 -4.59
C LYS A 137 -7.71 7.99 -3.23
N GLN A 138 -7.75 9.32 -3.10
CA GLN A 138 -7.46 10.02 -1.84
C GLN A 138 -8.74 10.42 -1.12
N ARG A 139 -8.99 9.86 0.07
CA ARG A 139 -10.11 10.27 0.92
C ARG A 139 -9.94 11.71 1.40
N THR A 140 -10.99 12.51 1.24
CA THR A 140 -11.10 13.85 1.83
C THR A 140 -12.25 13.91 2.85
N LYS A 141 -12.51 15.10 3.38
CA LYS A 141 -13.68 15.31 4.25
C LYS A 141 -14.97 15.29 3.42
N GLU A 142 -14.91 15.79 2.20
CA GLU A 142 -16.04 15.93 1.27
C GLU A 142 -16.28 14.65 0.47
N GLU A 143 -15.22 13.91 0.14
CA GLU A 143 -15.29 12.67 -0.66
C GLU A 143 -14.67 11.51 0.13
N HIS A 144 -15.54 10.75 0.79
CA HIS A 144 -15.16 9.67 1.70
C HIS A 144 -14.57 8.44 1.00
N CYS A 145 -14.98 8.15 -0.23
CA CYS A 145 -14.43 7.05 -1.03
C CYS A 145 -13.24 7.45 -1.89
N GLY A 146 -12.88 8.73 -1.79
CA GLY A 146 -11.66 9.30 -2.28
C GLY A 146 -11.73 9.77 -3.72
N ILE A 147 -11.00 10.85 -3.96
CA ILE A 147 -10.90 11.49 -5.26
C ILE A 147 -9.86 10.70 -6.10
N PRO A 148 -10.23 10.15 -7.26
CA PRO A 148 -9.29 9.43 -8.13
C PRO A 148 -8.09 10.28 -8.55
N TYR A 149 -6.95 9.61 -8.81
CA TYR A 149 -5.70 10.20 -9.32
C TYR A 149 -5.08 11.28 -8.43
N LYS A 150 -5.50 11.36 -7.15
CA LYS A 150 -4.93 12.28 -6.16
C LYS A 150 -3.80 11.67 -5.33
N ILE A 151 -3.53 10.38 -5.49
CA ILE A 151 -2.40 9.71 -4.85
C ILE A 151 -1.19 9.75 -5.78
N TYR A 152 -0.20 10.55 -5.42
CA TYR A 152 1.06 10.68 -6.16
C TYR A 152 2.21 11.13 -5.26
N VAL A 153 3.43 10.92 -5.74
CA VAL A 153 4.66 11.49 -5.17
C VAL A 153 5.46 12.19 -6.27
N ASP A 154 6.21 13.23 -5.91
CA ASP A 154 7.05 13.97 -6.85
C ASP A 154 8.52 13.58 -6.64
N VAL A 155 9.08 12.84 -7.60
CA VAL A 155 10.48 12.39 -7.60
C VAL A 155 11.37 13.53 -8.14
N LYS A 156 12.09 14.21 -7.26
CA LYS A 156 12.85 15.42 -7.61
C LYS A 156 14.21 15.13 -8.24
N THR A 157 14.81 13.98 -7.93
CA THR A 157 16.14 13.57 -8.39
C THR A 157 16.08 12.18 -9.00
N LYS A 158 17.02 11.88 -9.91
CA LYS A 158 17.23 10.50 -10.36
C LYS A 158 18.07 9.76 -9.33
N GLY A 159 17.94 8.44 -9.28
CA GLY A 159 18.76 7.60 -8.41
C GLY A 159 17.95 6.69 -7.52
N LEU A 160 18.56 6.24 -6.43
CA LEU A 160 17.91 5.37 -5.45
C LEU A 160 17.09 6.21 -4.49
N HIS A 161 15.82 5.84 -4.31
CA HIS A 161 14.87 6.45 -3.39
C HIS A 161 14.22 5.37 -2.51
N GLU A 162 13.69 5.78 -1.36
CA GLU A 162 12.91 4.91 -0.47
C GLU A 162 11.43 5.24 -0.62
N VAL A 163 10.69 4.39 -1.33
CA VAL A 163 9.22 4.47 -1.36
C VAL A 163 8.71 3.84 -0.08
N LYS A 164 7.86 4.55 0.65
CA LYS A 164 7.37 4.12 1.95
C LYS A 164 5.86 3.97 1.93
N PHE A 165 5.36 2.98 2.67
CA PHE A 165 3.93 2.84 2.96
C PHE A 165 3.77 2.74 4.47
N SER A 166 2.78 3.42 5.05
CA SER A 166 2.47 3.28 6.47
C SER A 166 1.01 2.93 6.67
N MET A 167 0.76 2.15 7.71
CA MET A 167 -0.58 1.81 8.17
C MET A 167 -1.45 3.05 8.34
N ARG A 168 -2.67 2.98 7.82
CA ARG A 168 -3.78 3.84 8.27
C ARG A 168 -4.71 3.06 9.19
N GLU A 169 -4.95 1.80 8.84
CA GLU A 169 -5.83 0.83 9.49
C GLU A 169 -5.09 -0.51 9.63
N ASP A 170 -5.26 -1.21 10.75
CA ASP A 170 -4.79 -2.59 10.88
C ASP A 170 -5.64 -3.55 10.04
N GLY A 171 -5.23 -4.82 9.93
CA GLY A 171 -5.88 -5.80 9.05
C GLY A 171 -5.66 -5.58 7.54
N PHE A 172 -5.13 -4.43 7.10
CA PHE A 172 -4.94 -4.11 5.69
C PHE A 172 -4.08 -5.15 4.98
N ARG A 173 -4.57 -5.69 3.86
CA ARG A 173 -3.85 -6.65 3.00
C ARG A 173 -3.34 -5.98 1.74
N PHE A 174 -2.04 -6.11 1.50
CA PHE A 174 -1.30 -5.43 0.44
C PHE A 174 -0.58 -6.46 -0.43
N ASP A 175 -0.93 -6.52 -1.72
CA ASP A 175 -0.36 -7.47 -2.69
C ASP A 175 0.71 -6.83 -3.57
N LYS A 176 0.42 -5.67 -4.17
CA LYS A 176 1.33 -5.05 -5.14
C LYS A 176 1.14 -3.56 -5.21
N PHE A 177 2.21 -2.81 -5.50
CA PHE A 177 2.08 -1.42 -5.91
C PHE A 177 2.68 -1.16 -7.28
N LEU A 178 2.15 -0.12 -7.93
CA LEU A 178 2.62 0.40 -9.20
C LEU A 178 2.73 1.91 -9.10
N MET A 179 3.80 2.47 -9.65
CA MET A 179 3.97 3.90 -9.80
C MET A 179 4.15 4.22 -11.28
N THR A 180 3.46 5.23 -11.78
CA THR A 180 3.48 5.58 -13.20
C THR A 180 3.43 7.09 -13.40
N LYS A 181 4.13 7.59 -14.43
CA LYS A 181 4.03 8.99 -14.85
C LYS A 181 2.75 9.30 -15.62
N ASP A 182 2.10 8.27 -16.18
CA ASP A 182 0.85 8.42 -16.93
C ASP A 182 -0.34 8.53 -15.96
N SER A 183 -0.94 9.73 -15.88
CA SER A 183 -2.10 10.00 -15.05
C SER A 183 -3.36 9.23 -15.47
N LEU A 184 -3.41 8.73 -16.69
CA LEU A 184 -4.55 7.99 -17.23
C LEU A 184 -4.38 6.47 -17.13
N TYR A 185 -3.21 6.01 -16.71
CA TYR A 185 -2.94 4.58 -16.58
C TYR A 185 -3.81 3.96 -15.48
N ILE A 186 -4.53 2.90 -15.83
CA ILE A 186 -5.31 2.08 -14.90
C ILE A 186 -4.73 0.66 -14.97
N PRO A 187 -4.06 0.17 -13.92
CA PRO A 187 -3.55 -1.20 -13.88
C PRO A 187 -4.69 -2.21 -14.03
N GLN A 188 -4.45 -3.28 -14.78
CA GLN A 188 -5.39 -4.39 -14.94
C GLN A 188 -4.75 -5.73 -14.61
N GLY A 189 -5.51 -6.59 -13.95
CA GLY A 189 -5.07 -7.94 -13.58
C GLY A 189 -3.93 -7.94 -12.55
N LYS A 190 -3.36 -9.13 -12.35
CA LYS A 190 -2.29 -9.38 -11.38
C LYS A 190 -0.90 -9.53 -12.03
N ASP A 191 -0.87 -9.86 -13.32
CA ASP A 191 0.32 -10.28 -14.07
C ASP A 191 1.24 -9.12 -14.50
N ILE A 192 1.08 -7.94 -13.91
CA ILE A 192 2.00 -6.82 -14.13
C ILE A 192 3.36 -7.20 -13.57
N LYS A 193 4.31 -7.47 -14.47
CA LYS A 193 5.65 -7.89 -14.11
C LYS A 193 6.34 -6.85 -13.24
N GLU A 194 6.94 -7.34 -12.17
CA GLU A 194 7.77 -6.55 -11.27
C GLU A 194 8.90 -5.84 -12.03
N ARG A 195 9.13 -4.59 -11.64
CA ARG A 195 10.18 -3.70 -12.15
C ARG A 195 10.94 -3.09 -10.97
N VAL A 196 11.56 -3.91 -10.12
CA VAL A 196 12.55 -3.46 -9.10
C VAL A 196 13.97 -3.84 -9.47
N ALA A 197 14.92 -3.03 -8.99
CA ALA A 197 16.33 -3.38 -9.09
C ALA A 197 16.54 -4.28 -7.88
N ARG A 198 16.58 -5.59 -8.08
CA ARG A 198 16.93 -6.50 -6.99
C ARG A 198 18.31 -6.07 -6.49
N SER A 199 18.40 -5.62 -5.24
CA SER A 199 19.68 -5.59 -4.56
C SER A 199 20.11 -7.04 -4.41
N LYS A 200 21.20 -7.41 -5.08
CA LYS A 200 21.96 -8.62 -4.73
C LYS A 200 22.46 -8.51 -3.30
#